data_AF-A0A098AZN2-F1
#
_entry.id   AF-A0A098AZN2-F1
#
_cell.length_a   1.000
_cell.length_b   1.000
_cell.length_c   1.000
_cell.angle_alpha   90.00
_cell.angle_beta   90.00
_cell.angle_gamma   90.00
#
_symmetry.space_group_name_H-M   'P 1'
#
loop_
_entity.id
_entity.type
_entity.pdbx_description
1 polymer ?
#
loop_
_entity_poly.entity_id
_entity_poly.type
_entity_poly.pdbx_seq_one_letter_code
_entity_poly.pdbx_strand_id
1 'polypeptide(L)'
;MWKIKHKNWALLLSNAIFVILCLVCLIGLLHHPYIGLVLENTEEAWTVVTVDPYGEGGSAGINEGDIILQIDGLAPELHPSVQKWHEIAGVSLLTVQTPGEAARTVYMAQTD
;
A
#
# COMPACT_ATOMS: atom_id res chain seq x y z
N MET A 1 -10.82 -51.83 -19.17
CA MET A 1 -9.52 -51.31 -18.67
C MET A 1 -9.41 -49.83 -19.01
N TRP A 2 -9.79 -48.95 -18.08
CA TRP A 2 -9.68 -47.50 -18.27
C TRP A 2 -8.33 -47.03 -17.71
N LYS A 3 -7.31 -46.93 -18.57
CA LYS A 3 -6.03 -46.31 -18.21
C LYS A 3 -6.22 -44.80 -18.24
N ILE A 4 -6.56 -44.21 -17.09
CA ILE A 4 -6.54 -42.75 -16.92
C ILE A 4 -5.11 -42.28 -17.23
N LYS A 5 -4.94 -41.42 -18.25
CA LYS A 5 -3.64 -40.82 -18.60
C LYS A 5 -3.24 -39.83 -17.50
N HIS A 6 -2.76 -40.32 -16.36
CA HIS A 6 -2.42 -39.53 -15.17
C HIS A 6 -1.44 -38.37 -15.44
N LYS A 7 -0.61 -38.48 -16.48
CA LYS A 7 0.40 -37.48 -16.87
C LYS A 7 -0.20 -36.12 -17.27
N ASN A 8 -1.39 -36.08 -17.85
CA ASN A 8 -2.02 -34.81 -18.25
C ASN A 8 -2.74 -34.13 -17.07
N TRP A 9 -3.26 -34.91 -16.13
CA TRP A 9 -4.01 -34.41 -14.98
C TRP A 9 -3.10 -33.73 -13.96
N ALA A 10 -1.90 -34.28 -13.73
CA ALA A 10 -0.91 -33.64 -12.87
C ALA A 10 -0.46 -32.27 -13.41
N LEU A 11 -0.24 -32.16 -14.72
CA LEU A 11 0.13 -30.89 -15.37
C LEU A 11 -1.02 -29.87 -15.33
N LEU A 12 -2.26 -30.31 -15.58
CA LEU A 12 -3.44 -29.45 -15.47
C LEU A 12 -3.64 -28.94 -14.04
N LEU A 13 -3.47 -29.81 -13.04
CA LEU A 13 -3.59 -29.42 -11.63
C LEU A 13 -2.48 -28.43 -11.24
N SER A 14 -1.24 -28.69 -11.66
CA SER A 14 -0.12 -27.77 -11.41
C SER A 14 -0.34 -26.41 -12.06
N ASN A 15 -0.83 -26.37 -13.31
CA ASN A 15 -1.12 -25.13 -13.99
C ASN A 15 -2.29 -24.38 -13.34
N ALA A 16 -3.33 -25.09 -12.91
CA ALA A 16 -4.44 -24.49 -12.18
C ALA A 16 -3.98 -23.87 -10.85
N ILE A 17 -3.14 -24.57 -10.09
CA ILE A 17 -2.54 -24.04 -8.85
C ILE A 17 -1.70 -22.80 -9.14
N PHE A 18 -0.89 -22.82 -10.19
CA PHE A 18 -0.08 -21.67 -10.59
C PHE A 18 -0.96 -20.45 -10.93
N VAL A 19 -2.02 -20.64 -11.72
CA VAL A 19 -2.97 -19.58 -12.06
C VAL A 19 -3.67 -19.03 -10.82
N ILE A 20 -4.11 -19.90 -9.91
CA ILE A 20 -4.73 -19.49 -8.64
C ILE A 20 -3.74 -18.66 -7.81
N LEU A 21 -2.49 -19.09 -7.70
CA LEU A 21 -1.46 -18.36 -6.98
C LEU A 21 -1.20 -16.98 -7.61
N CYS A 22 -1.10 -16.91 -8.94
CA CYS A 22 -0.97 -15.65 -9.66
C CYS A 22 -2.16 -14.71 -9.40
N LEU A 23 -3.39 -15.23 -9.42
CA LEU A 23 -4.59 -14.44 -9.13
C LEU A 23 -4.58 -13.91 -7.70
N VAL A 24 -4.19 -14.72 -6.71
CA VAL A 24 -4.07 -14.28 -5.32
C VAL A 24 -3.02 -13.17 -5.19
N CYS A 25 -1.85 -13.33 -5.81
CA CYS A 25 -0.82 -12.29 -5.82
C CYS A 25 -1.29 -11.00 -6.50
N LEU A 26 -1.98 -11.13 -7.65
CA LEU A 26 -2.52 -9.99 -8.39
C LEU A 26 -3.55 -9.22 -7.55
N ILE A 27 -4.49 -9.93 -6.92
CA ILE A 27 -5.50 -9.33 -6.05
C ILE A 27 -4.85 -8.63 -4.85
N GLY A 28 -3.80 -9.21 -4.26
CA GLY A 28 -3.05 -8.57 -3.19
C GLY A 28 -2.34 -7.29 -3.64
N LEU A 29 -1.79 -7.28 -4.86
CA LEU A 29 -1.14 -6.10 -5.43
C LEU A 29 -2.12 -4.96 -5.71
N LEU A 30 -3.33 -5.29 -6.18
CA LEU A 30 -4.38 -4.31 -6.46
C LEU A 30 -4.98 -3.68 -5.20
N HIS A 31 -5.06 -4.42 -4.09
CA HIS A 31 -5.61 -3.90 -2.83
C HIS A 31 -4.63 -3.03 -2.03
N HIS A 32 -3.33 -3.12 -2.31
CA HIS A 32 -2.30 -2.36 -1.61
C HIS A 32 -1.49 -1.54 -2.60
N PRO A 33 -2.04 -0.43 -3.11
CA PRO A 33 -1.35 0.40 -4.08
C PRO A 33 -0.07 0.96 -3.48
N TYR A 34 0.91 1.15 -4.36
CA TYR A 34 2.20 1.74 -4.00
C TYR A 34 2.03 3.24 -3.73
N ILE A 35 2.19 3.62 -2.46
CA ILE A 35 1.97 5.00 -2.00
C ILE A 35 3.16 5.90 -2.33
N GLY A 36 4.39 5.38 -2.20
CA GLY A 36 5.60 6.11 -2.55
C GLY A 36 5.94 7.26 -1.60
N LEU A 37 5.66 7.09 -0.30
CA LEU A 37 5.99 8.07 0.74
C LEU A 37 6.91 7.46 1.78
N VAL A 38 8.04 8.13 2.03
CA VAL A 38 8.95 7.81 3.13
C VAL A 38 8.73 8.82 4.25
N LEU A 39 8.55 8.32 5.47
CA LEU A 39 8.34 9.13 6.65
C LEU A 39 9.56 9.08 7.57
N GLU A 40 9.78 10.18 8.27
CA GLU A 40 10.69 10.24 9.40
C GLU A 40 9.92 10.62 10.65
N ASN A 41 10.18 9.92 11.75
CA ASN A 41 9.64 10.28 13.05
C ASN A 41 10.58 11.32 13.69
N THR A 42 10.19 12.58 13.64
CA THR A 42 10.74 13.58 14.57
C THR A 42 9.95 13.48 15.86
N GLU A 43 10.56 13.65 17.03
CA GLU A 43 10.00 13.30 18.37
C GLU A 43 8.56 13.75 18.69
N GLU A 44 7.97 14.63 17.87
CA GLU A 44 6.59 15.12 17.97
C GLU A 44 5.69 14.80 16.76
N ALA A 45 6.24 14.42 15.60
CA ALA A 45 5.50 14.29 14.35
C ALA A 45 6.16 13.37 13.30
N TRP A 46 5.29 12.72 12.50
CA TRP A 46 5.69 11.96 11.32
C TRP A 46 5.70 12.87 10.09
N THR A 47 6.90 13.20 9.61
CA THR A 47 7.11 14.12 8.49
C THR A 47 7.48 13.35 7.23
N VAL A 48 6.92 13.76 6.10
CA VAL A 48 7.27 13.23 4.78
C VAL A 48 8.64 13.74 4.38
N VAL A 49 9.62 12.85 4.25
CA VAL A 49 10.99 13.19 3.87
C VAL A 49 11.30 12.90 2.41
N THR A 50 10.53 12.03 1.77
CA THR A 50 10.68 11.71 0.34
C THR A 50 9.34 11.35 -0.26
N VAL A 51 9.09 11.87 -1.46
CA VAL A 51 7.90 11.58 -2.25
C VAL A 51 8.34 11.03 -3.61
N ASP A 52 7.84 9.85 -3.98
CA ASP A 52 7.90 9.40 -5.37
C ASP A 52 6.81 10.13 -6.17
N PRO A 53 7.16 10.97 -7.17
CA PRO A 53 6.18 11.69 -7.98
C PRO A 53 5.28 10.76 -8.81
N TYR A 54 5.69 9.50 -9.01
CA TYR A 54 4.89 8.48 -9.69
C TYR A 54 4.11 7.58 -8.71
N GLY A 55 4.30 7.74 -7.41
CA GLY A 55 3.51 7.08 -6.38
C GLY A 55 2.14 7.73 -6.20
N GLU A 56 1.20 7.00 -5.61
CA GLU A 56 -0.14 7.53 -5.30
C GLU A 56 -0.07 8.76 -4.39
N GLY A 57 0.85 8.78 -3.42
CA GLY A 57 1.03 9.92 -2.52
C GLY A 57 1.42 11.21 -3.26
N GLY A 58 2.39 11.11 -4.17
CA GLY A 58 2.79 12.24 -5.02
C GLY A 58 1.68 12.68 -5.98
N SER A 59 1.00 11.71 -6.60
CA SER A 59 -0.15 11.97 -7.48
C SER A 59 -1.33 12.63 -6.75
N ALA A 60 -1.50 12.32 -5.47
CA ALA A 60 -2.51 12.91 -4.60
C ALA A 60 -2.11 14.28 -4.01
N GLY A 61 -0.93 14.80 -4.37
CA GLY A 61 -0.48 16.14 -4.03
C GLY A 61 0.17 16.28 -2.65
N ILE A 62 0.64 15.17 -2.07
CA ILE A 62 1.47 15.16 -0.85
C ILE A 62 2.88 15.56 -1.23
N ASN A 63 3.48 16.46 -0.45
CA ASN A 63 4.81 16.99 -0.71
C ASN A 63 5.78 16.68 0.43
N GLU A 64 7.07 16.80 0.14
CA GLU A 64 8.10 16.75 1.17
C GLU A 64 7.90 17.88 2.19
N GLY A 65 8.04 17.56 3.47
CA GLY A 65 7.76 18.46 4.60
C GLY A 65 6.32 18.40 5.12
N ASP A 66 5.41 17.71 4.44
CA ASP A 66 4.05 17.49 4.94
C ASP A 66 4.07 16.62 6.21
N ILE A 67 3.16 16.90 7.14
CA ILE A 67 3.02 16.18 8.41
C ILE A 67 1.84 15.22 8.32
N ILE A 68 2.09 13.94 8.58
CA ILE A 68 1.03 12.92 8.65
C ILE A 68 0.47 12.89 10.07
N LEU A 69 -0.80 13.29 10.21
CA LEU A 69 -1.52 13.32 11.48
C LEU A 69 -2.25 12.01 11.75
N GLN A 70 -2.84 11.40 10.71
CA GLN A 70 -3.58 10.14 10.83
C GLN A 70 -3.45 9.29 9.56
N ILE A 71 -3.50 7.99 9.76
CA ILE A 71 -3.51 6.95 8.72
C ILE A 71 -4.72 6.06 8.97
N ASP A 72 -5.67 6.03 8.04
CA ASP A 72 -6.95 5.30 8.16
C ASP A 72 -7.70 5.60 9.48
N GLY A 73 -7.60 6.85 9.96
CA GLY A 73 -8.21 7.31 11.21
C GLY A 73 -7.46 6.92 12.49
N LEU A 74 -6.32 6.23 12.37
CA LEU A 74 -5.44 5.86 13.48
C LEU A 74 -4.21 6.78 13.52
N ALA A 75 -3.58 6.87 14.71
CA ALA A 75 -2.29 7.55 14.83
C ALA A 75 -1.22 6.80 14.00
N PRO A 76 -0.26 7.49 13.37
CA PRO A 76 0.74 6.86 12.51
C PRO A 76 1.55 5.78 13.23
N GLU A 77 1.84 6.00 14.52
CA GLU A 77 2.57 5.05 15.38
C GLU A 77 1.84 3.73 15.59
N LEU A 78 0.53 3.67 15.40
CA LEU A 78 -0.26 2.43 15.53
C LEU A 78 -0.27 1.63 14.23
N HIS A 79 0.21 2.20 13.12
CA HIS A 79 0.21 1.51 11.84
C HIS A 79 1.43 0.58 11.72
N PRO A 80 1.23 -0.74 11.46
CA PRO A 80 2.34 -1.70 11.41
C PRO A 80 3.40 -1.39 10.36
N SER A 81 3.02 -0.77 9.23
CA SER A 81 3.97 -0.41 8.17
C SER A 81 4.92 0.71 8.62
N VAL A 82 4.38 1.70 9.31
CA VAL A 82 5.11 2.88 9.78
C VAL A 82 6.10 2.48 10.87
N GLN A 83 5.68 1.66 11.85
CA GLN A 83 6.61 1.14 12.86
C GLN A 83 7.73 0.29 12.28
N LYS A 84 7.42 -0.58 11.31
CA LYS A 84 8.38 -1.59 10.83
C LYS A 84 9.32 -1.06 9.77
N TRP A 85 8.84 -0.14 8.93
CA TRP A 85 9.53 0.27 7.71
C TRP A 85 9.68 1.79 7.56
N HIS A 86 9.03 2.59 8.42
CA HIS A 86 8.94 4.05 8.25
C HIS A 86 8.35 4.45 6.88
N GLU A 87 7.56 3.56 6.30
CA GLU A 87 6.89 3.72 5.02
C GLU A 87 5.38 3.56 5.20
N ILE A 88 4.62 4.32 4.44
CA ILE A 88 3.17 4.17 4.36
C ILE A 88 2.88 3.13 3.27
N ALA A 89 2.22 2.03 3.64
CA ALA A 89 1.83 0.99 2.67
C ALA A 89 0.41 0.48 2.98
N GLY A 90 -0.39 0.33 1.92
CA GLY A 90 -1.70 -0.32 2.01
C GLY A 90 -2.76 0.48 2.77
N VAL A 91 -2.71 1.81 2.70
CA VAL A 91 -3.65 2.71 3.40
C VAL A 91 -4.61 3.35 2.40
N SER A 92 -5.82 3.66 2.86
CA SER A 92 -6.86 4.25 2.01
C SER A 92 -7.01 5.75 2.23
N LEU A 93 -6.71 6.21 3.45
CA LEU A 93 -6.95 7.58 3.88
C LEU A 93 -5.77 8.12 4.68
N LEU A 94 -5.29 9.29 4.29
CA LEU A 94 -4.26 10.03 5.00
C LEU A 94 -4.80 11.40 5.42
N THR A 95 -4.66 11.74 6.70
CA THR A 95 -4.86 13.12 7.17
C THR A 95 -3.50 13.80 7.22
N VAL A 96 -3.31 14.78 6.36
CA VAL A 96 -2.03 15.44 6.11
C VAL A 96 -2.15 16.92 6.43
N GLN A 97 -1.10 17.50 7.00
CA GLN A 97 -0.99 18.92 7.26
C GLN A 97 0.28 19.48 6.60
N THR A 98 0.10 20.38 5.64
CA THR A 98 1.19 21.23 5.15
C THR A 98 1.54 22.23 6.26
N PRO A 99 2.82 22.47 6.57
CA PRO A 99 3.21 23.49 7.55
C PRO A 99 2.64 24.87 7.19
N GLY A 100 1.83 25.43 8.09
CA GLY A 100 1.16 26.73 7.88
C GLY A 100 -0.22 26.66 7.21
N GLU A 101 -0.70 25.46 6.85
CA GLU A 101 -2.05 25.26 6.32
C GLU A 101 -2.92 24.43 7.29
N ALA A 102 -4.24 24.45 7.04
CA ALA A 102 -5.16 23.57 7.73
C ALA A 102 -4.97 22.12 7.28
N ALA A 103 -5.18 21.17 8.20
CA ALA A 103 -5.14 19.75 7.87
C ALA A 103 -6.19 19.41 6.81
N ARG A 104 -5.81 18.53 5.88
CA ARG A 104 -6.65 18.02 4.80
C ARG A 104 -6.61 16.51 4.74
N THR A 105 -7.71 15.91 4.30
CA THR A 105 -7.82 14.48 4.10
C THR A 105 -7.57 14.15 2.64
N VAL A 106 -6.64 13.24 2.40
CA VAL A 106 -6.24 12.75 1.08
C VAL A 106 -6.66 11.29 0.98
N TYR A 107 -7.47 10.98 -0.02
CA TYR A 107 -7.89 9.61 -0.33
C TYR A 107 -6.91 9.02 -1.33
N MET A 108 -6.35 7.85 -1.01
CA MET A 108 -5.61 7.07 -1.99
C MET A 108 -6.62 6.45 -2.96
N ALA A 109 -6.24 6.24 -4.22
CA ALA A 109 -7.14 5.62 -5.19
C ALA A 109 -7.52 4.20 -4.73
N GLN A 110 -8.71 4.04 -4.15
CA GLN A 110 -9.35 2.73 -4.01
C GLN A 110 -9.95 2.37 -5.37
N THR A 111 -9.39 1.37 -6.03
CA THR A 111 -10.16 0.62 -7.03
C THR A 111 -11.19 -0.23 -6.27
N ASP A 112 -12.46 0.17 -6.40
CA ASP A 112 -13.64 -0.57 -5.94
C ASP A 112 -13.70 -2.03 -6.47
#